data_AF-A0A0F9C6Z6-F1
#
_entry.id   AF-A0A0F9C6Z6-F1
#
_cell.length_a   1.000
_cell.length_b   1.000
_cell.length_c   1.000
_cell.angle_alpha   90.00
_cell.angle_beta   90.00
_cell.angle_gamma   90.00
#
_symmetry.space_group_name_H-M   'P 1'
#
loop_
_entity.id
_entity.type
_entity.pdbx_description
1 polymer ?
#
loop_
_entity_poly.entity_id
_entity_poly.type
_entity_poly.pdbx_seq_one_letter_code
_entity_poly.pdbx_strand_id
1 'polypeptide(L)' 'MAQESKPWYRSQTKVGVVLLAGSAILATVGGWLTGSISMANAVVALIAEVGALKLAFGIRDWPVINRNK' A
#
# COMPACT_ATOMS: atom_id res chain seq x y z
N MET A 1 -12.42 -23.81 -14.16
CA MET A 1 -11.12 -23.40 -14.74
C MET A 1 -10.49 -22.43 -13.75
N ALA A 2 -9.41 -22.81 -13.07
CA ALA A 2 -8.73 -21.92 -12.14
C ALA A 2 -8.17 -20.74 -12.95
N GLN A 3 -8.73 -19.55 -12.75
CA GLN A 3 -8.31 -18.33 -13.43
C GLN A 3 -6.90 -18.01 -12.93
N GLU A 4 -5.89 -18.37 -13.74
CA GLU A 4 -4.48 -18.11 -13.44
C GLU A 4 -4.31 -16.59 -13.27
N SER A 5 -4.29 -16.14 -12.01
CA SER A 5 -4.25 -14.72 -11.71
C SER A 5 -2.90 -14.19 -12.15
N LYS A 6 -2.87 -13.38 -13.21
CA LYS A 6 -1.65 -12.68 -13.65
C LYS A 6 -0.96 -12.07 -12.42
N PRO A 7 0.36 -12.29 -12.24
CA PRO A 7 1.08 -11.83 -11.05
C PRO A 7 0.91 -10.32 -10.86
N TRP A 8 0.68 -9.90 -9.60
CA TRP A 8 0.32 -8.53 -9.25
C TRP A 8 1.35 -7.49 -9.73
N TYR A 9 2.63 -7.85 -9.75
CA TYR A 9 3.74 -6.98 -10.15
C TYR A 9 3.78 -6.67 -11.66
N ARG A 10 2.98 -7.36 -12.50
CA ARG A 10 2.82 -6.97 -13.91
C ARG A 10 1.90 -5.76 -14.10
N SER A 11 1.14 -5.36 -13.08
CA SER A 11 0.31 -4.16 -13.17
C SER A 11 1.09 -2.93 -12.74
N GLN A 12 1.34 -2.02 -13.69
CA GLN A 12 2.02 -0.74 -13.41
C GLN A 12 1.36 0.04 -12.28
N THR A 13 0.03 0.03 -12.17
CA THR A 13 -0.70 0.64 -11.06
C THR A 13 -0.40 -0.03 -9.71
N LYS A 14 -0.27 -1.37 -9.65
CA LYS A 14 0.05 -2.06 -8.39
C LYS A 14 1.48 -1.75 -7.96
N VAL A 15 2.41 -1.69 -8.92
CA VAL A 15 3.78 -1.25 -8.69
C VAL A 15 3.82 0.20 -8.21
N GLY A 16 3.07 1.10 -8.84
CA GLY A 16 2.98 2.51 -8.45
C GLY A 16 2.42 2.72 -7.05
N VAL A 17 1.36 1.98 -6.68
CA VAL A 17 0.81 2.01 -5.31
C VAL A 17 1.82 1.50 -4.28
N VAL A 18 2.56 0.43 -4.59
CA VAL A 18 3.60 -0.10 -3.70
C VAL A 18 4.75 0.91 -3.55
N LEU A 19 5.16 1.59 -4.62
CA LEU A 19 6.21 2.61 -4.56
C LEU A 19 5.78 3.82 -3.73
N LEU A 20 4.55 4.30 -3.91
CA LEU A 20 3.99 5.43 -3.15
C LEU A 20 3.83 5.10 -1.66
N ALA A 21 3.30 3.93 -1.35
CA ALA A 21 3.12 3.54 0.04
C ALA A 21 4.46 3.17 0.70
N GLY A 22 5.37 2.55 -0.05
CA GLY A 22 6.73 2.26 0.40
C GLY A 22 7.54 3.51 0.73
N SER A 23 7.39 4.60 -0.05
CA SER A 23 8.06 5.87 0.25
C SER A 23 7.51 6.54 1.52
N ALA A 24 6.20 6.47 1.76
CA ALA A 24 5.60 6.96 3.00
C ALA A 24 6.12 6.19 4.24
N ILE A 25 6.15 4.85 4.16
CA ILE A 25 6.71 3.98 5.22
C ILE A 25 8.17 4.32 5.49
N LEU A 26 8.98 4.49 4.45
CA LEU A 26 10.39 4.88 4.59
C LEU A 26 10.55 6.27 5.23
N ALA A 27 9.69 7.23 4.88
CA ALA A 27 9.70 8.56 5.49
C ALA A 27 9.33 8.49 6.98
N THR A 28 8.33 7.69 7.35
CA THR A 28 7.91 7.49 8.73
C THR A 28 8.99 6.81 9.57
N VAL A 29 9.62 5.74 9.04
CA VAL A 29 10.74 5.06 9.73
C VAL A 29 11.96 5.98 9.81
N GLY A 30 12.32 6.68 8.73
CA GLY A 30 13.41 7.64 8.72
C GLY A 30 13.18 8.80 9.70
N GLY A 31 11.94 9.28 9.80
CA GLY A 31 11.56 10.31 10.75
C GLY A 31 11.67 9.84 12.21
N TRP A 32 11.29 8.59 12.48
CA TRP A 32 11.50 7.97 13.79
C TRP A 32 12.98 7.81 14.15
N LEU A 33 13.80 7.29 13.22
CA LEU A 33 15.24 7.10 13.43
C LEU A 33 16.01 8.41 13.63
N THR A 34 15.54 9.51 13.03
CA THR A 34 16.12 10.85 13.18
C THR A 34 15.56 11.61 14.38
N GLY A 35 14.60 11.04 15.11
CA GLY A 35 13.97 11.67 16.28
C GLY A 35 12.96 12.76 15.95
N SER A 36 12.60 12.95 14.67
CA SER A 36 11.58 13.92 14.25
C SER A 36 10.14 13.43 14.49
N ILE A 37 9.96 12.12 14.70
CA ILE A 37 8.67 11.49 15.01
C ILE A 37 8.81 10.63 16.26
N SER A 38 7.87 10.75 17.21
CA SER A 38 7.83 9.87 18.38
C SER A 38 7.45 8.44 17.98
N MET A 39 7.90 7.45 18.76
CA MET A 39 7.60 6.05 18.47
C MET A 39 6.09 5.76 18.42
N ALA A 40 5.30 6.40 19.29
CA ALA A 40 3.84 6.28 19.28
C ALA A 40 3.23 6.79 17.96
N ASN A 41 3.69 7.95 17.47
CA ASN A 41 3.21 8.51 16.21
C ASN A 41 3.67 7.68 15.01
N ALA A 42 4.90 7.16 15.04
CA ALA A 42 5.43 6.29 13.99
C ALA A 42 4.60 5.00 13.84
N VAL A 43 4.22 4.37 14.96
CA VAL A 43 3.39 3.15 14.95
C VAL A 43 2.00 3.43 14.36
N VAL A 44 1.36 4.53 14.77
CA VAL A 44 0.03 4.91 14.24
C VAL A 44 0.12 5.19 12.73
N ALA A 45 1.14 5.93 12.29
CA ALA A 45 1.37 6.23 10.89
C ALA A 45 1.58 4.97 10.05
N LEU A 46 2.42 4.04 10.51
CA LEU A 46 2.66 2.76 9.82
C LEU A 46 1.38 1.92 9.68
N ILE A 47 0.54 1.85 10.72
CA ILE A 47 -0.74 1.14 10.65
C ILE A 47 -1.67 1.78 9.61
N ALA A 48 -1.75 3.11 9.59
CA ALA A 48 -2.56 3.85 8.62
C ALA A 48 -2.06 3.64 7.19
N GLU A 49 -0.75 3.69 6.96
CA GLU A 49 -0.12 3.48 5.66
C GLU A 49 -0.37 2.06 5.13
N VAL A 50 -0.23 1.03 5.97
CA VAL A 50 -0.53 -0.36 5.59
C VAL A 50 -2.02 -0.54 5.30
N GLY A 51 -2.90 0.10 6.09
CA GLY A 51 -4.34 0.14 5.86
C GLY A 51 -4.68 0.76 4.51
N ALA A 52 -4.09 1.91 4.20
CA ALA A 52 -4.26 2.61 2.92
C ALA A 52 -3.76 1.77 1.73
N LEU A 53 -2.65 1.04 1.90
CA LEU A 53 -2.09 0.13 0.88
C LEU A 53 -3.08 -1.02 0.57
N LYS A 54 -3.60 -1.67 1.62
CA LYS A 54 -4.62 -2.71 1.47
C LYS A 54 -5.92 -2.18 0.87
N LEU A 55 -6.33 -0.98 1.26
CA LEU A 55 -7.51 -0.32 0.74
C LEU A 55 -7.32 0.06 -0.74
N ALA A 56 -6.15 0.53 -1.16
CA ALA A 56 -5.84 0.82 -2.56
C ALA A 56 -5.84 -0.44 -3.44
N PHE A 57 -5.33 -1.56 -2.93
CA PHE A 57 -5.42 -2.85 -3.61
C PHE A 57 -6.87 -3.37 -3.64
N GLY A 58 -7.59 -3.32 -2.52
CA GLY A 58 -8.95 -3.85 -2.36
C GLY A 58 -10.03 -3.04 -3.08
N ILE A 59 -9.97 -1.70 -3.04
CA ILE A 59 -10.90 -0.82 -3.79
C ILE A 59 -10.75 -1.06 -5.29
N ARG A 60 -9.54 -1.28 -5.78
CA ARG A 60 -9.34 -1.57 -7.21
C ARG A 60 -9.91 -2.93 -7.61
N ASP A 61 -9.80 -3.92 -6.73
CA ASP A 61 -10.38 -5.25 -6.93
C ASP A 61 -11.90 -5.27 -6.63
N TRP A 62 -12.50 -4.14 -6.23
CA TRP A 62 -13.94 -4.02 -5.99
C TRP A 62 -14.72 -4.28 -7.29
N PRO A 63 -15.79 -5.09 -7.25
CA PRO A 63 -16.56 -5.50 -8.45
C PRO A 63 -17.21 -4.34 -9.23
N VAL A 64 -17.28 -3.14 -8.63
CA VAL A 64 -17.78 -1.92 -9.26
C VAL A 64 -16.73 -1.28 -10.18
N ILE A 65 -15.44 -1.40 -9.84
CA ILE A 65 -14.31 -0.88 -10.63
C ILE A 65 -13.81 -1.94 -11.62
N ASN A 66 -13.79 -3.21 -11.19
CA ASN A 66 -13.39 -4.34 -12.03
C ASN A 66 -14.61 -5.10 -12.59
N ARG A 67 -15.40 -4.43 -13.44
CA ARG A 67 -16.59 -5.00 -14.11
C ARG A 67 -16.30 -6.06 -15.17
N ASN A 68 -15.03 -6.33 -15.49
CA ASN A 68 -14.60 -7.26 -16.55
C ASN A 68 -13.84 -8.49 -16.01
N LYS A 69 -14.37 -9.13 -14.96
CA LYS A 69 -14.05 -10.53 -14.67
C LYS A 69 -15.31 -11.38 -14.73
#